data_AF-A0A7C2QUU1-F1
#
_entry.id   AF-A0A7C2QUU1-F1
#
_cell.length_a   1.000
_cell.length_b   1.000
_cell.length_c   1.000
_cell.angle_alpha   90.00
_cell.angle_beta   90.00
_cell.angle_gamma   90.00
#
_symmetry.space_group_name_H-M   'P 1'
#
loop_
_entity.id
_entity.type
_entity.pdbx_description
1 polymer ?
#
loop_
_entity_poly.entity_id
_entity_poly.type
_entity_poly.pdbx_seq_one_letter_code
_entity_poly.pdbx_strand_id
1 'polypeptide(L)' 'MILALLQGISLVRRNNEWHHFDPLGTAQVITNSSAQVVSNNLYDIFGVLRYQQGSAQTP' A
#
# COMPACT_ATOMS: atom_id res chain seq x y z
N MET A 1 2.48 3.80 17.20
CA MET A 1 3.69 3.59 16.36
C MET A 1 4.02 2.10 16.41
N ILE A 2 3.46 1.30 15.49
CA ILE A 2 3.55 -0.17 15.50
C ILE A 2 4.58 -0.61 14.45
N LEU A 3 5.71 -1.13 14.94
CA LEU A 3 6.53 -2.28 14.47
C LEU A 3 6.71 -2.59 12.95
N ALA A 4 6.49 -1.68 12.01
CA ALA A 4 6.84 -1.93 10.59
C ALA A 4 8.35 -1.85 10.30
N LEU A 5 9.15 -1.31 11.23
CA LEU A 5 10.57 -1.00 10.99
C LEU A 5 11.50 -2.23 10.90
N LEU A 6 11.03 -3.45 11.25
CA LEU A 6 11.94 -4.59 11.46
C LEU A 6 11.83 -5.74 10.43
N GLN A 7 10.84 -5.76 9.55
CA GLN A 7 10.67 -6.88 8.62
C GLN A 7 10.19 -6.33 7.29
N GLY A 8 10.93 -6.60 6.21
CA GLY A 8 10.64 -6.22 4.82
C GLY A 8 9.36 -6.84 4.27
N ILE A 9 8.22 -6.50 4.87
CA ILE A 9 6.89 -6.85 4.40
C ILE A 9 6.59 -5.91 3.24
N SER A 10 7.13 -6.24 2.06
CA SER A 10 6.87 -5.52 0.82
C SER A 10 5.46 -5.79 0.29
N LEU A 11 4.80 -6.86 0.74
CA LEU A 11 3.55 -7.35 0.18
C LEU A 11 2.66 -8.02 1.24
N VAL A 12 1.41 -7.57 1.37
CA VAL A 12 0.38 -8.21 2.22
C VAL A 12 -0.89 -8.47 1.42
N ARG A 13 -1.51 -9.63 1.63
CA ARG A 13 -2.83 -9.95 1.06
C ARG A 13 -3.95 -9.66 2.06
N ARG A 14 -4.94 -8.83 1.70
CA ARG A 14 -6.16 -8.54 2.48
C ARG A 14 -7.34 -8.39 1.52
N ASN A 15 -8.55 -8.83 1.89
CA ASN A 15 -9.75 -8.67 1.06
C ASN A 15 -9.62 -9.13 -0.41
N ASN A 16 -8.82 -10.17 -0.66
CA ASN A 16 -8.48 -10.64 -2.01
C ASN A 16 -7.69 -9.62 -2.88
N GLU A 17 -7.12 -8.61 -2.24
CA GLU A 17 -6.20 -7.62 -2.78
C GLU A 17 -4.79 -7.86 -2.23
N TRP A 18 -3.80 -7.39 -2.99
CA TRP A 18 -2.40 -7.38 -2.64
C TRP A 18 -1.95 -5.94 -2.46
N HIS A 19 -1.41 -5.63 -1.29
CA HIS A 19 -0.95 -4.31 -0.89
C HIS A 19 0.57 -4.28 -0.95
N HIS A 20 1.12 -3.44 -1.82
CA HIS A 20 2.54 -3.25 -2.02
C HIS A 20 3.01 -2.09 -1.16
N PHE A 21 3.80 -2.40 -0.15
CA PHE A 21 4.27 -1.43 0.83
C PHE A 21 5.66 -0.92 0.49
N ASP A 22 5.89 0.35 0.80
CA ASP A 22 7.22 0.94 0.78
C ASP A 22 8.02 0.59 2.04
N PRO A 23 9.33 0.90 2.08
CA PRO A 23 10.18 0.62 3.25
C PRO A 23 9.74 1.33 4.54
N LEU A 24 8.84 2.33 4.47
CA LEU A 24 8.30 3.04 5.62
C LEU A 24 6.98 2.42 6.11
N GLY A 25 6.46 1.40 5.41
CA GLY A 25 5.23 0.71 5.77
C GLY A 25 3.97 1.34 5.19
N THR A 26 4.08 2.14 4.12
CA THR A 26 2.92 2.76 3.46
C THR A 26 2.54 1.98 2.20
N ALA A 27 1.27 1.61 2.06
CA ALA A 27 0.76 0.89 0.90
C ALA A 27 0.59 1.86 -0.30
N GLN A 28 1.48 1.77 -1.28
CA GLN A 28 1.43 2.65 -2.46
C GLN A 28 0.60 2.06 -3.59
N VAL A 29 0.77 0.78 -3.89
CA VAL A 29 0.04 0.11 -4.99
C VAL A 29 -0.81 -1.00 -4.41
N ILE A 30 -2.05 -1.11 -4.89
CA ILE A 30 -2.96 -2.21 -4.54
C ILE A 30 -3.40 -2.91 -5.82
N THR A 31 -3.24 -4.23 -5.87
CA THR A 31 -3.65 -5.06 -7.00
C THR A 31 -4.67 -6.11 -6.59
N ASN A 32 -5.64 -6.43 -7.45
CA ASN A 32 -6.58 -7.53 -7.21
C ASN A 32 -5.92 -8.92 -7.37
N SER A 33 -6.68 -9.99 -7.17
CA SER A 33 -6.20 -11.38 -7.35
C SER A 33 -5.72 -11.71 -8.78
N SER A 34 -6.10 -10.91 -9.77
CA SER A 34 -5.67 -11.03 -11.16
C SER A 34 -4.49 -10.12 -11.50
N ALA A 35 -3.80 -9.58 -10.48
CA ALA A 35 -2.67 -8.66 -10.59
C ALA A 35 -2.98 -7.33 -11.32
N GLN A 36 -4.25 -6.93 -11.40
CA GLN A 36 -4.64 -5.63 -11.95
C GLN A 36 -4.56 -4.57 -10.86
N VAL A 37 -4.01 -3.39 -11.19
CA VAL A 37 -3.97 -2.25 -10.28
C VAL A 37 -5.38 -1.72 -10.05
N VAL A 38 -5.85 -1.82 -8.81
CA VAL A 38 -7.15 -1.28 -8.36
C VAL A 38 -7.00 0.04 -7.61
N SER A 39 -5.79 0.30 -7.08
CA SER A 39 -5.45 1.59 -6.52
C SER A 39 -3.96 1.89 -6.60
N ASN A 40 -3.64 3.17 -6.80
CA ASN A 40 -2.30 3.72 -6.80
C ASN A 40 -2.31 5.04 -6.02
N ASN A 41 -1.67 5.00 -4.85
CA ASN A 41 -1.64 6.05 -3.86
C ASN A 41 -0.19 6.52 -3.71
N LEU A 42 0.06 7.79 -4.04
CA LEU A 42 1.36 8.41 -3.86
C LEU A 42 1.38 9.22 -2.58
N TYR A 43 2.32 8.88 -1.71
CA TYR A 43 2.56 9.57 -0.46
C TYR A 43 3.89 10.32 -0.54
N ASP A 44 4.02 11.42 0.20
CA ASP A 44 5.32 12.04 0.42
C ASP A 44 6.13 11.29 1.49
N ILE A 45 7.35 11.77 1.76
CA ILE A 45 8.26 11.15 2.73
C ILE A 45 7.72 11.17 4.18
N PHE A 46 6.72 11.99 4.47
CA PHE A 46 6.08 12.08 5.78
C PHE A 46 4.81 11.21 5.87
N GLY A 47 4.50 10.44 4.82
CA GLY A 47 3.31 9.59 4.76
C GLY A 47 2.02 10.35 4.44
N VAL A 48 2.10 11.58 3.91
CA VAL A 48 0.92 12.36 3.53
C VAL A 48 0.51 12.03 2.10
N LEU A 49 -0.75 11.64 1.90
CA LEU A 49 -1.31 11.32 0.58
C LEU A 49 -1.30 12.58 -0.31
N ARG A 50 -0.67 12.47 -1.48
CA ARG A 50 -0.55 13.55 -2.48
C ARG A 50 -1.37 13.29 -3.72
N TYR A 51 -1.48 12.03 -4.12
CA TYR A 51 -2.26 11.64 -5.28
C TYR A 51 -2.88 10.27 -5.05
N GLN A 52 -4.14 10.13 -5.44
CA GLN A 52 -4.87 8.87 -5.37
C GLN A 52 -5.52 8.60 -6.72
N GLN A 53 -5.33 7.38 -7.20
CA GLN A 53 -6.05 6.83 -8.33
C GLN A 53 -6.70 5.52 -7.90
N GLY A 54 -8.01 5.40 -8.10
CA GLY A 54 -8.78 4.25 -7.67
C GLY A 54 -9.44 4.44 -6.30
N SER A 55 -10.12 3.41 -5.84
CA SER A 55 -10.98 3.47 -4.64
C SER A 55 -10.51 2.58 -3.49
N ALA A 56 -9.56 1.67 -3.73
CA ALA A 56 -8.99 0.86 -2.66
C ALA A 56 -8.00 1.70 -1.84
N GLN A 57 -8.29 1.87 -0.56
CA GLN A 57 -7.37 2.48 0.39
C GLN A 57 -7.54 1.73 1.70
N THR A 58 -6.48 1.13 2.18
CA THR A 58 -6.47 0.53 3.51
C THR A 58 -5.76 1.45 4.50
N PRO A 59 -6.30 1.61 5.71
CA PRO A 59 -5.55 2.13 6.84
C PRO A 59 -4.41 1.20 7.26
#